data_AF-E2BKI4-F1
#
_entry.id   AF-E2BKI4-F1
#
_cell.length_a   1.000
_cell.length_b   1.000
_cell.length_c   1.000
_cell.angle_alpha   90.00
_cell.angle_beta   90.00
_cell.angle_gamma   90.00
#
_symmetry.space_group_name_H-M   'P 1'
#
loop_
_entity.id
_entity.type
_entity.pdbx_description
1 polymer ?
#
loop_
_entity_poly.entity_id
_entity_poly.type
_entity_poly.pdbx_seq_one_letter_code
_entity_poly.pdbx_strand_id
1 'polypeptide(L)'
;WIEDKQIPIGGVNKIVEIDEAKVGKRKYNTGRIIRGQWAFGGIERDTKKFFILPVPNRRAYTLLSVIKKCIAPGSIIHMDQWRGYDIL
;
A
#
# COMPACT_ATOMS: atom_id res chain seq x y z
N TRP A 1 -7.15 16.23 2.82
CA TRP A 1 -5.78 15.78 3.16
C TRP A 1 -5.95 14.60 4.10
N ILE A 2 -5.53 13.39 3.69
CA ILE A 2 -5.66 12.19 4.52
C ILE A 2 -4.63 12.35 5.65
N GLU A 3 -5.09 12.43 6.89
CA GLU A 3 -4.26 12.71 8.06
C GLU A 3 -3.26 11.57 8.34
N ASP A 4 -2.03 11.95 8.66
CA ASP A 4 -0.86 11.07 8.88
C ASP A 4 -0.93 10.26 10.20
N LYS A 5 -2.10 10.19 10.83
CA LYS A 5 -2.39 9.46 12.07
C LYS A 5 -3.27 8.25 11.81
N GLN A 6 -2.80 7.32 11.00
CA GLN A 6 -3.42 6.00 10.93
C GLN A 6 -2.90 5.13 12.08
N ILE A 7 -3.82 4.64 12.90
CA ILE A 7 -3.53 3.58 13.87
C ILE A 7 -3.07 2.35 13.08
N PRO A 8 -1.94 1.72 13.44
CA PRO A 8 -1.47 0.53 12.75
C PRO A 8 -2.56 -0.55 12.71
N ILE A 9 -2.75 -1.17 11.55
CA ILE A 9 -3.70 -2.28 11.36
C ILE A 9 -2.99 -3.63 11.51
N GLY A 10 -3.76 -4.70 11.76
CA GLY A 10 -3.22 -6.04 11.96
C GLY A 10 -2.83 -6.33 13.40
N GLY A 11 -1.87 -7.23 13.59
CA GLY A 11 -1.42 -7.79 14.86
C GLY A 11 -1.23 -9.31 14.78
N VAL A 12 -0.88 -9.93 15.91
CA VAL A 12 -0.69 -11.38 15.99
C VAL A 12 -1.94 -12.11 15.47
N ASN A 13 -1.74 -13.08 14.57
CA ASN A 13 -2.79 -13.86 13.91
C ASN A 13 -3.75 -13.04 13.02
N LYS A 14 -3.40 -11.81 12.65
CA LYS A 14 -4.18 -11.00 11.72
C LYS A 14 -3.60 -11.02 10.32
N ILE A 15 -4.48 -11.18 9.33
CA ILE A 15 -4.13 -11.15 7.92
C ILE A 15 -4.36 -9.75 7.37
N VAL A 16 -3.29 -9.13 6.87
CA VAL A 16 -3.33 -7.84 6.19
C VAL A 16 -2.96 -8.05 4.73
N GLU A 17 -3.87 -7.69 3.84
CA GLU A 17 -3.59 -7.62 2.40
C GLU A 17 -3.03 -6.24 2.08
N ILE A 18 -1.97 -6.17 1.29
CA ILE A 18 -1.36 -4.92 0.82
C ILE A 18 -1.38 -4.86 -0.71
N ASP A 19 -1.58 -3.65 -1.24
CA ASP A 19 -1.62 -3.42 -2.69
C ASP A 19 -1.12 -2.01 -3.08
N GLU A 20 -0.72 -1.89 -4.35
CA GLU A 20 -0.18 -0.69 -4.97
C GLU A 20 -1.03 -0.25 -6.17
N ALA A 21 -1.55 0.97 -6.12
CA ALA A 21 -2.31 1.54 -7.24
C ALA A 21 -1.61 2.79 -7.79
N LYS A 22 -1.48 2.88 -9.12
CA LYS A 22 -1.06 4.13 -9.79
C LYS A 22 -2.28 4.89 -10.30
N VAL A 23 -2.58 6.01 -9.64
CA VAL A 23 -3.67 6.91 -10.04
C VAL A 23 -3.15 7.90 -11.08
N GLY A 24 -3.94 8.18 -12.13
CA GLY A 24 -3.55 9.11 -13.20
C GLY A 24 -3.09 8.44 -14.49
N LYS A 25 -3.54 7.22 -14.76
CA LYS A 25 -3.45 6.61 -16.10
C LYS A 25 -4.46 7.30 -17.03
N ARG A 26 -4.06 7.53 -18.27
CA ARG A 26 -4.95 8.08 -19.31
C ARG A 26 -6.14 7.15 -19.55
N LYS A 27 -7.35 7.72 -19.59
CA LYS A 27 -8.54 7.01 -20.09
C LYS A 27 -8.36 6.77 -21.59
N TYR A 28 -8.43 5.50 -22.02
CA TYR A 28 -8.23 5.09 -23.43
C TYR A 28 -6.87 5.45 -24.03
N ASN A 29 -5.84 5.71 -23.22
CA ASN A 29 -4.53 6.19 -23.67
C ASN A 29 -4.55 7.52 -24.46
N THR A 30 -5.67 8.25 -24.43
CA THR A 30 -5.90 9.48 -25.19
C THR A 30 -5.93 10.69 -24.25
N GLY A 31 -5.55 11.87 -24.76
CA GLY A 31 -5.59 13.13 -24.02
C GLY A 31 -4.31 13.48 -23.24
N ARG A 32 -4.41 14.34 -22.24
CA ARG A 32 -3.26 14.94 -21.52
C ARG A 32 -2.38 13.89 -20.84
N ILE A 33 -1.05 14.05 -20.88
CA ILE A 33 -0.13 13.27 -20.04
C ILE A 33 -0.29 13.76 -18.60
N ILE A 34 -0.76 12.89 -17.72
CA ILE A 34 -0.81 13.16 -16.29
C ILE A 34 0.36 12.40 -15.64
N ARG A 35 1.16 13.10 -14.83
CA ARG A 35 2.12 12.43 -13.95
C ARG A 35 1.31 11.69 -12.89
N GLY A 36 1.22 10.37 -13.03
CA GLY A 36 0.45 9.55 -12.10
C GLY A 36 1.07 9.53 -10.70
N GLN A 37 0.20 9.55 -9.68
CA GLN A 37 0.53 9.43 -8.27
C GLN A 37 0.41 7.97 -7.86
N TRP A 38 1.42 7.44 -7.17
CA TRP A 38 1.31 6.11 -6.55
C TRP A 38 0.57 6.24 -5.22
N ALA A 39 -0.35 5.32 -4.98
CA ALA A 39 -1.00 5.09 -3.72
C ALA A 39 -0.65 3.66 -3.28
N PHE A 40 -0.33 3.53 -2.00
CA PHE A 40 -0.09 2.25 -1.35
C PHE A 40 -1.12 2.09 -0.24
N GLY A 41 -1.69 0.91 -0.12
CA GLY A 41 -2.70 0.66 0.88
C GLY A 41 -2.66 -0.76 1.39
N GLY A 42 -3.38 -0.98 2.47
CA GLY A 42 -3.61 -2.31 2.98
C GLY A 42 -4.94 -2.41 3.72
N ILE A 43 -5.47 -3.62 3.79
CA ILE A 43 -6.74 -3.93 4.44
C ILE A 43 -6.59 -5.18 5.32
N GLU A 44 -7.07 -5.10 6.55
CA GLU A 44 -7.21 -6.25 7.43
C GLU A 44 -8.45 -7.07 7.01
N ARG A 45 -8.28 -8.36 6.74
CA ARG A 45 -9.37 -9.22 6.23
C ARG A 45 -10.58 -9.29 7.16
N ASP A 46 -10.34 -9.41 8.46
CA ASP A 46 -11.37 -9.65 9.46
C ASP A 46 -12.18 -8.40 9.77
N THR A 47 -11.49 -7.31 10.11
CA THR A 47 -12.10 -6.08 10.62
C THR A 47 -12.47 -5.09 9.52
N LYS A 48 -12.00 -5.33 8.29
CA LYS A 48 -12.09 -4.40 7.15
C LYS A 48 -11.48 -3.03 7.42
N LYS A 49 -10.64 -2.90 8.45
CA LYS A 49 -9.83 -1.69 8.65
C LYS A 49 -8.82 -1.59 7.52
N PHE A 50 -8.70 -0.42 6.92
CA PHE A 50 -7.79 -0.20 5.82
C PHE A 50 -7.06 1.13 5.95
N PHE A 51 -5.93 1.22 5.25
CA PHE A 51 -5.21 2.46 5.04
C PHE A 51 -4.91 2.64 3.56
N ILE A 52 -4.82 3.91 3.15
CA ILE A 52 -4.33 4.32 1.84
C ILE A 52 -3.45 5.54 2.03
N LEU A 53 -2.22 5.48 1.53
CA LEU A 53 -1.24 6.54 1.62
C LEU A 53 -0.63 6.85 0.24
N PRO A 54 -0.50 8.14 -0.13
CA PRO A 54 0.23 8.51 -1.32
C PRO A 54 1.73 8.23 -1.10
N VAL A 55 2.36 7.52 -2.03
CA VAL A 55 3.80 7.24 -2.02
C VAL A 55 4.46 7.86 -3.25
N PRO A 56 5.69 8.40 -3.14
CA PRO A 56 6.35 9.01 -4.29
C PRO A 56 6.74 7.98 -5.36
N ASN A 57 6.97 6.72 -4.97
CA ASN A 57 7.35 5.62 -5.87
C ASN A 57 7.05 4.26 -5.21
N ARG A 58 7.07 3.19 -6.00
CA ARG A 58 6.90 1.79 -5.55
C ARG A 58 8.22 1.08 -5.21
N ARG A 59 9.28 1.80 -4.83
CA ARG A 59 10.55 1.12 -4.49
C ARG A 59 10.36 0.37 -3.18
N ALA A 60 10.99 -0.81 -3.07
CA ALA A 60 10.92 -1.66 -1.88
C ALA A 60 11.17 -0.86 -0.58
N TYR A 61 12.20 -0.01 -0.54
CA TYR A 61 12.49 0.87 0.61
C TYR A 61 11.29 1.74 1.04
N THR A 62 10.61 2.37 0.08
CA THR A 62 9.46 3.24 0.36
C THR A 62 8.29 2.42 0.90
N LEU A 63 8.03 1.26 0.29
CA LEU A 63 6.93 0.38 0.69
C LEU A 63 7.18 -0.25 2.06
N LEU A 64 8.40 -0.72 2.32
CA LEU A 64 8.84 -1.24 3.63
C LEU A 64 8.70 -0.19 4.74
N SER A 65 9.03 1.07 4.44
CA SER A 65 8.87 2.17 5.40
C SER A 65 7.40 2.38 5.76
N VAL A 66 6.49 2.26 4.79
CA VAL A 66 5.05 2.35 5.04
C VAL A 66 4.53 1.12 5.80
N ILE A 67 4.93 -0.09 5.41
CA ILE A 67 4.57 -1.33 6.10
C ILE A 67 4.94 -1.25 7.59
N LYS A 68 6.17 -0.82 7.91
CA LYS A 68 6.63 -0.67 9.30
C LYS A 68 5.84 0.37 10.09
N LYS A 69 5.31 1.41 9.44
CA LYS A 69 4.52 2.46 10.09
C LYS A 69 3.05 2.05 10.29
N CYS A 70 2.48 1.34 9.32
CA CYS A 70 1.04 1.13 9.20
C CYS A 70 0.58 -0.28 9.58
N ILE A 71 1.48 -1.25 9.70
CA ILE A 71 1.15 -2.64 10.03
C ILE A 71 1.77 -3.01 11.38
N ALA A 72 0.95 -3.51 12.29
CA ALA A 72 1.41 -3.95 13.60
C ALA A 72 2.31 -5.20 13.48
N PRO A 73 3.35 -5.34 14.33
CA PRO A 73 4.23 -6.50 14.31
C PRO A 73 3.44 -7.80 14.61
N GLY A 74 3.89 -8.90 14.01
CA GLY A 74 3.22 -10.21 14.15
C GLY A 74 2.04 -10.44 13.19
N SER A 75 1.75 -9.48 12.30
CA SER A 75 0.77 -9.65 11.22
C SER A 75 1.25 -10.60 10.14
N ILE A 76 0.31 -11.33 9.54
CA ILE A 76 0.52 -12.11 8.31
C ILE A 76 0.21 -11.19 7.14
N ILE A 77 1.22 -10.89 6.32
CA ILE A 77 1.08 -9.99 5.18
C ILE A 77 0.86 -10.81 3.90
N HIS A 78 -0.19 -10.51 3.16
CA HIS A 78 -0.41 -11.01 1.80
C HIS A 78 -0.26 -9.86 0.81
N MET A 79 0.54 -10.08 -0.25
CA MET A 79 0.61 -9.16 -1.37
C MET A 79 0.57 -9.96 -2.68
N ASP A 80 0.03 -9.35 -3.73
CA ASP A 80 0.16 -9.89 -5.08
C ASP A 80 1.64 -9.90 -5.46
N GLN A 81 2.13 -11.02 -6.01
CA GLN A 81 3.53 -11.33 -6.22
C GLN A 81 4.16 -10.40 -7.27
N TRP A 82 4.47 -9.18 -6.86
CA TRP A 82 5.28 -8.26 -7.64
C TRP A 82 6.76 -8.61 -7.45
N ARG A 83 7.47 -8.84 -8.56
CA ARG A 83 8.92 -9.13 -8.61
C ARG A 83 9.83 -8.18 -7.80
N GLY A 84 9.34 -7.00 -7.42
CA GLY A 84 10.08 -6.05 -6.59
C GLY A 84 10.24 -6.49 -5.12
N TYR A 85 9.51 -7.53 -4.69
CA TYR A 85 9.51 -8.04 -3.32
C TYR A 85 10.35 -9.31 -3.11
N ASP A 86 10.93 -9.89 -4.17
CA ASP A 86 11.84 -11.06 -4.10
C ASP A 86 13.17 -10.76 -3.35
N ILE A 87 13.32 -9.56 -2.80
CA ILE A 87 14.51 -9.09 -2.07
C ILE A 87 14.34 -9.20 -0.54
N LEU A 88 13.24 -9.81 -0.08
CA LEU A 88 12.93 -10.01 1.34
C LEU A 88 13.43 -11.36 1.85
#